data_AF-A0A530QZ15-F1
#
_entry.id   AF-A0A530QZ15-F1
#
_cell.length_a   1.000
_cell.length_b   1.000
_cell.length_c   1.000
_cell.angle_alpha   90.00
_cell.angle_beta   90.00
_cell.angle_gamma   90.00
#
_symmetry.space_group_name_H-M   'P 1'
#
loop_
_entity.id
_entity.type
_entity.pdbx_description
1 polymer ?
#
loop_
_entity_poly.entity_id
_entity_poly.type
_entity_poly.pdbx_seq_one_letter_code
_entity_poly.pdbx_strand_id
1 'polypeptide(L)'
;IITHEEDPSLLGLHEEAIRSYGEPGAVREELSLTWGWDGDGEVGDLYRVYQIRDGFVVDQTAPPNLSGFNQAIAVYDYDAHENYIARGCRVTPLGLTAGKQWFSIEEGTANILGFKRTRNTATRYGETEAPDILNIASEPHTFDDGGSGTAVINLNRTPINSVSTVIITKEVTETVVRGAVANTADLLGHPGVVSISLVVQGATTYDVTADYILTGDRVDWAPGGIEPAGGSSYDVTYRYLDDVVPSAVGPKAVTVAGGVTGGAVFVSYNYSLPRHDLICLDRNGLVVYLKGIPAVEQPQPPAAPATLLPLCVVENDWFGTPVVINNGIRSYPFWQIDRMYNKLVDTIGLVALARLQLDISAREPVAKKGVFVDPFISDRYRDAGEAQNGAVFNGSFQIPIVPTFNELSLAAPVCLNFTEEPVVSQEAVTGCTKINPYQSFAPLPAKMRLTPSQDFWTETQEVWLSPDTQVFGQGNRSRVTEVEVVTSTREVTARFLRQISVAFVIDGFGTGETLDSLAFDGLDVTPAGPLVGDANGRVEGTFLI
;
A
#
# COMPACT_ATOMS: atom_id res chain seq x y z
N ILE A 1 -18.55 18.68 -69.97
CA ILE A 1 -18.98 20.10 -70.09
C ILE A 1 -20.50 20.09 -69.98
N ILE A 2 -21.05 20.63 -68.89
CA ILE A 2 -22.49 20.66 -68.61
C ILE A 2 -23.06 22.01 -69.03
N THR A 3 -24.13 21.99 -69.82
CA THR A 3 -24.87 23.19 -70.24
C THR A 3 -26.22 23.30 -69.53
N HIS A 4 -26.86 24.46 -69.64
CA HIS A 4 -28.19 24.73 -69.08
C HIS A 4 -29.31 23.81 -69.58
N GLU A 5 -29.11 23.06 -70.67
CA GLU A 5 -30.07 22.06 -71.17
C GLU A 5 -30.03 20.75 -70.35
N GLU A 6 -28.88 20.44 -69.75
CA GLU A 6 -28.65 19.21 -68.96
C GLU A 6 -28.85 19.47 -67.45
N ASP A 7 -28.49 20.66 -66.97
CA ASP A 7 -28.73 21.11 -65.60
C ASP A 7 -29.49 22.46 -65.59
N PRO A 8 -30.81 22.44 -65.30
CA PRO A 8 -31.64 23.65 -65.24
C PRO A 8 -31.21 24.65 -64.17
N SER A 9 -30.38 24.26 -63.19
CA SER A 9 -29.85 25.16 -62.17
C SER A 9 -28.81 26.15 -62.70
N LEU A 10 -28.31 25.93 -63.93
CA LEU A 10 -27.41 26.83 -64.64
C LEU A 10 -28.15 27.96 -65.40
N LEU A 11 -29.48 28.04 -65.29
CA LEU A 11 -30.26 29.21 -65.71
C LEU A 11 -30.18 30.31 -64.65
N GLY A 12 -30.37 31.57 -65.04
CA GLY A 12 -30.42 32.67 -64.07
C GLY A 12 -31.52 32.46 -63.01
N LEU A 13 -31.10 32.23 -61.75
CA LEU A 13 -31.96 31.78 -60.64
C LEU A 13 -32.79 32.89 -59.96
N HIS A 14 -32.53 34.16 -60.27
CA HIS A 14 -33.09 35.30 -59.53
C HIS A 14 -34.25 35.96 -60.29
N GLU A 15 -35.49 35.75 -59.83
CA GLU A 15 -36.72 36.27 -60.48
C GLU A 15 -36.76 37.80 -60.61
N GLU A 16 -36.10 38.53 -59.70
CA GLU A 16 -36.04 39.99 -59.72
C GLU A 16 -35.09 40.56 -60.79
N ALA A 17 -34.22 39.73 -61.37
CA ALA A 17 -33.33 40.14 -62.45
C ALA A 17 -34.02 39.97 -63.81
N ILE A 18 -34.90 40.93 -64.14
CA ILE A 18 -35.83 40.92 -65.30
C ILE A 18 -35.17 40.55 -66.65
N ARG A 19 -33.87 40.82 -66.83
CA ARG A 19 -33.15 40.49 -68.08
C ARG A 19 -32.43 39.15 -68.10
N SER A 20 -31.96 38.65 -66.96
CA SER A 20 -31.11 37.45 -66.91
C SER A 20 -31.82 36.21 -66.35
N TYR A 21 -33.02 36.38 -65.80
CA TYR A 21 -33.84 35.27 -65.32
C TYR A 21 -34.25 34.36 -66.49
N GLY A 22 -33.88 33.08 -66.41
CA GLY A 22 -34.14 32.10 -67.47
C GLY A 22 -33.24 32.19 -68.71
N GLU A 23 -32.22 33.06 -68.73
CA GLU A 23 -31.19 33.06 -69.78
C GLU A 23 -30.11 31.98 -69.53
N PRO A 24 -29.49 31.43 -70.59
CA PRO A 24 -28.39 30.46 -70.47
C PRO A 24 -27.20 31.04 -69.68
N GLY A 25 -26.90 30.45 -68.52
CA GLY A 25 -25.74 30.84 -67.72
C GLY A 25 -24.42 30.29 -68.24
N ALA A 26 -23.33 30.62 -67.53
CA ALA A 26 -21.99 30.16 -67.89
C ALA A 26 -21.89 28.62 -67.80
N VAL A 27 -21.40 28.01 -68.88
CA VAL A 27 -21.18 26.57 -68.99
C VAL A 27 -20.16 26.12 -67.93
N ARG A 28 -20.38 24.95 -67.32
CA ARG A 28 -19.48 24.37 -66.33
C ARG A 28 -18.70 23.20 -66.92
N GLU A 29 -17.43 23.10 -66.57
CA GLU A 29 -16.65 21.89 -66.82
C GLU A 29 -16.87 20.94 -65.63
N GLU A 30 -17.42 19.77 -65.90
CA GLU A 30 -17.53 18.69 -64.92
C GLU A 30 -16.33 17.77 -65.08
N LEU A 31 -15.55 17.64 -64.01
CA LEU A 31 -14.44 16.70 -63.91
C LEU A 31 -14.87 15.56 -62.99
N SER A 32 -15.17 14.40 -63.55
CA SER A 32 -15.49 13.19 -62.77
C SER A 32 -14.21 12.43 -62.43
N LEU A 33 -13.90 12.32 -61.15
CA LEU A 33 -12.77 11.52 -60.66
C LEU A 33 -13.27 10.11 -60.31
N THR A 34 -12.63 9.09 -60.85
CA THR A 34 -12.91 7.68 -60.55
C THR A 34 -11.66 7.03 -59.96
N TRP A 35 -11.84 6.11 -59.01
CA TRP A 35 -10.74 5.31 -58.49
C TRP A 35 -10.32 4.27 -59.53
N GLY A 36 -9.06 4.33 -59.95
CA GLY A 36 -8.44 3.38 -60.87
C GLY A 36 -7.09 2.89 -60.36
N TRP A 37 -6.49 1.93 -61.05
CA TRP A 37 -5.15 1.42 -60.76
C TRP A 37 -4.34 1.25 -62.05
N ASP A 38 -3.01 1.35 -61.95
CA ASP A 38 -2.11 1.31 -63.10
C ASP A 38 -2.20 -0.06 -63.82
N GLY A 39 -2.86 -0.07 -64.99
CA GLY A 39 -3.13 -1.28 -65.78
C GLY A 39 -4.60 -1.72 -65.84
N ASP A 40 -5.53 -0.95 -65.27
CA ASP A 40 -6.99 -1.21 -65.37
C ASP A 40 -7.57 -1.02 -66.78
N GLY A 41 -6.84 -0.36 -67.68
CA GLY A 41 -7.25 -0.14 -69.07
C GLY A 41 -8.29 0.97 -69.25
N GLU A 42 -8.58 1.73 -68.19
CA GLU A 42 -9.51 2.84 -68.24
C GLU A 42 -8.87 4.09 -68.86
N VAL A 43 -9.70 4.92 -69.49
CA VAL A 43 -9.24 6.11 -70.23
C VAL A 43 -9.15 7.30 -69.28
N GLY A 44 -7.94 7.82 -69.03
CA GLY A 44 -7.71 9.03 -68.24
C GLY A 44 -6.27 9.15 -67.75
N ASP A 45 -5.88 10.34 -67.27
CA ASP A 45 -4.58 10.54 -66.61
C ASP A 45 -4.64 9.99 -65.17
N LEU A 46 -3.80 9.01 -64.86
CA LEU A 46 -3.71 8.42 -63.52
C LEU A 46 -2.83 9.26 -62.60
N TYR A 47 -3.44 9.88 -61.60
CA TYR A 47 -2.72 10.55 -60.51
C TYR A 47 -2.55 9.61 -59.32
N ARG A 48 -1.30 9.28 -58.99
CA ARG A 48 -0.97 8.29 -57.97
C ARG A 48 -1.23 8.81 -56.54
N VAL A 49 -2.22 8.23 -55.86
CA VAL A 49 -2.56 8.52 -54.44
C VAL A 49 -1.95 7.49 -53.48
N TYR A 50 -1.97 6.20 -53.84
CA TYR A 50 -1.39 5.12 -53.05
C TYR A 50 -0.43 4.28 -53.89
N GLN A 51 0.66 3.80 -53.30
CA GLN A 51 1.49 2.75 -53.91
C GLN A 51 1.20 1.43 -53.21
N ILE A 52 0.73 0.43 -53.96
CA ILE A 52 0.52 -0.92 -53.44
C ILE A 52 1.65 -1.81 -53.97
N ARG A 53 2.31 -2.54 -53.08
CA ARG A 53 3.29 -3.60 -53.44
C ARG A 53 2.89 -4.87 -52.70
N ASP A 54 2.74 -5.97 -53.44
CA ASP A 54 2.40 -7.30 -52.90
C ASP A 54 1.17 -7.33 -51.97
N GLY A 55 0.14 -6.55 -52.31
CA GLY A 55 -1.12 -6.50 -51.56
C GLY A 55 -1.15 -5.54 -50.37
N PHE A 56 -0.08 -4.78 -50.12
CA PHE A 56 0.00 -3.81 -49.02
C PHE A 56 0.27 -2.39 -49.53
N VAL A 57 -0.44 -1.40 -48.97
CA VAL A 57 -0.20 0.04 -49.21
C VAL A 57 1.13 0.42 -48.56
N VAL A 58 2.08 0.93 -49.35
CA VAL A 58 3.48 1.24 -48.96
C VAL A 58 3.63 2.66 -48.36
N ASP A 59 2.57 3.47 -48.34
CA ASP A 59 2.63 4.77 -47.65
C ASP A 59 2.14 4.65 -46.20
N GLN A 60 3.09 4.56 -45.28
CA GLN A 60 2.88 4.65 -43.83
C GLN A 60 3.78 5.74 -43.21
N THR A 61 3.88 6.90 -43.85
CA THR A 61 4.40 8.06 -43.12
C THR A 61 3.30 8.56 -42.18
N ALA A 62 3.23 7.98 -40.98
CA ALA A 62 2.50 8.58 -39.88
C ALA A 62 2.95 10.05 -39.74
N PRO A 63 2.05 11.01 -39.43
CA PRO A 63 2.46 12.39 -39.19
C PRO A 63 3.62 12.39 -38.18
N PRO A 64 4.65 13.26 -38.34
CA PRO A 64 5.81 13.26 -37.46
C PRO A 64 5.33 13.35 -36.02
N ASN A 65 5.41 12.22 -35.32
CA ASN A 65 4.91 12.11 -33.97
C ASN A 65 5.58 13.20 -33.13
N LEU A 66 4.81 13.85 -32.25
CA LEU A 66 5.30 14.72 -31.16
C LEU A 66 6.42 14.08 -30.31
N SER A 67 6.74 12.80 -30.54
CA SER A 67 7.87 12.03 -30.01
C SER A 67 9.20 12.77 -30.03
N GLY A 68 9.57 13.46 -31.12
CA GLY A 68 10.86 14.16 -31.19
C GLY A 68 10.96 15.32 -30.19
N PHE A 69 9.91 16.13 -30.08
CA PHE A 69 9.82 17.23 -29.11
C PHE A 69 9.71 16.72 -27.68
N ASN A 70 8.88 15.70 -27.44
CA ASN A 70 8.74 15.09 -26.12
C ASN A 70 10.04 14.46 -25.63
N GLN A 71 10.83 13.86 -26.52
CA GLN A 71 12.13 13.30 -26.17
C GLN A 71 13.16 14.39 -25.85
N ALA A 72 13.18 15.49 -26.59
CA ALA A 72 14.06 16.63 -26.29
C ALA A 72 13.72 17.28 -24.94
N ILE A 73 12.42 17.48 -24.66
CA ILE A 73 11.95 18.01 -23.37
C ILE A 73 12.29 17.05 -22.23
N ALA A 74 12.12 15.75 -22.43
CA ALA A 74 12.41 14.76 -21.41
C ALA A 74 13.90 14.76 -20.99
N VAL A 75 14.82 14.87 -21.96
CA VAL A 75 16.26 14.98 -21.65
C VAL A 75 16.56 16.26 -20.86
N TYR A 76 16.02 17.40 -21.29
CA TYR A 76 16.23 18.68 -20.60
C TYR A 76 15.73 18.64 -19.14
N ASP A 77 14.53 18.11 -18.91
CA ASP A 77 13.94 18.04 -17.58
C ASP A 77 14.66 17.01 -16.69
N TYR A 78 15.07 15.87 -17.24
CA TYR A 78 15.85 14.87 -16.50
C TYR A 78 17.24 15.39 -16.10
N ASP A 79 17.95 16.08 -16.99
CA ASP A 79 19.27 16.66 -16.67
C ASP A 79 19.17 17.78 -15.61
N ALA A 80 18.02 18.46 -15.52
CA ALA A 80 17.79 19.53 -14.55
C ALA A 80 17.32 19.03 -13.17
N HIS A 81 16.53 17.95 -13.13
CA HIS A 81 15.76 17.57 -11.94
C HIS A 81 15.82 16.08 -11.58
N GLU A 82 16.46 15.25 -12.41
CA GLU A 82 16.45 13.78 -12.31
C GLU A 82 15.03 13.20 -12.20
N ASN A 83 14.85 12.04 -11.58
CA ASN A 83 13.52 11.48 -11.32
C ASN A 83 12.91 12.12 -10.07
N TYR A 84 11.67 12.58 -10.15
CA TYR A 84 10.98 13.19 -9.01
C TYR A 84 9.47 12.97 -9.01
N ILE A 85 8.87 13.04 -7.84
CA ILE A 85 7.42 13.06 -7.63
C ILE A 85 6.95 14.52 -7.73
N ALA A 86 6.11 14.81 -8.72
CA ALA A 86 5.55 16.15 -8.90
C ALA A 86 4.39 16.42 -7.93
N ARG A 87 3.53 15.41 -7.70
CA ARG A 87 2.39 15.49 -6.79
C ARG A 87 1.97 14.08 -6.34
N GLY A 88 1.48 13.94 -5.11
CA GLY A 88 0.88 12.70 -4.60
C GLY A 88 1.88 11.54 -4.48
N CYS A 89 1.51 10.38 -5.02
CA CYS A 89 2.29 9.15 -5.07
C CYS A 89 2.83 8.66 -3.71
N ARG A 90 2.13 8.97 -2.60
CA ARG A 90 2.47 8.39 -1.29
C ARG A 90 2.05 6.94 -1.25
N VAL A 91 2.88 6.12 -0.62
CA VAL A 91 2.61 4.70 -0.42
C VAL A 91 2.13 4.48 1.01
N THR A 92 1.02 3.75 1.16
CA THR A 92 0.43 3.40 2.45
C THR A 92 0.33 1.87 2.55
N PRO A 93 0.79 1.23 3.63
CA PRO A 93 0.65 -0.21 3.81
C PRO A 93 -0.77 -0.55 4.26
N LEU A 94 -1.42 -1.44 3.53
CA LEU A 94 -2.76 -1.97 3.86
C LEU A 94 -2.67 -3.23 4.73
N GLY A 95 -1.57 -3.99 4.62
CA GLY A 95 -1.27 -5.17 5.43
C GLY A 95 -1.31 -6.49 4.65
N LEU A 96 -1.13 -7.59 5.38
CA LEU A 96 -1.07 -8.94 4.84
C LEU A 96 -2.47 -9.48 4.55
N THR A 97 -2.75 -9.84 3.30
CA THR A 97 -3.98 -10.55 2.92
C THR A 97 -3.69 -11.49 1.77
N ALA A 98 -4.15 -12.75 1.88
CA ALA A 98 -3.92 -13.79 0.88
C ALA A 98 -2.42 -14.03 0.54
N GLY A 99 -1.54 -13.98 1.55
CA GLY A 99 -0.09 -14.22 1.38
C GLY A 99 0.68 -13.08 0.71
N LYS A 100 0.04 -11.93 0.49
CA LYS A 100 0.66 -10.73 -0.08
C LYS A 100 0.54 -9.54 0.86
N GLN A 101 1.61 -8.77 0.95
CA GLN A 101 1.59 -7.45 1.55
C GLN A 101 1.01 -6.47 0.54
N TRP A 102 -0.12 -5.87 0.91
CA TRP A 102 -0.82 -4.91 0.06
C TRP A 102 -0.39 -3.49 0.40
N PHE A 103 -0.15 -2.70 -0.64
CA PHE A 103 0.19 -1.29 -0.58
C PHE A 103 -0.78 -0.50 -1.44
N SER A 104 -1.24 0.63 -0.95
CA SER A 104 -1.96 1.63 -1.75
C SER A 104 -1.01 2.74 -2.13
N ILE A 105 -0.90 3.02 -3.42
CA ILE A 105 -0.14 4.15 -3.94
C ILE A 105 -1.15 5.21 -4.36
N GLU A 106 -1.11 6.36 -3.69
CA GLU A 106 -1.95 7.53 -3.94
C GLU A 106 -1.91 7.96 -5.42
N GLU A 107 -3.01 8.54 -5.91
CA GLU A 107 -3.02 9.27 -7.18
C GLU A 107 -1.96 10.37 -7.20
N GLY A 108 -1.54 10.78 -8.40
CA GLY A 108 -0.47 11.76 -8.51
C GLY A 108 0.24 11.75 -9.83
N THR A 109 1.27 12.60 -9.92
CA THR A 109 2.12 12.72 -11.10
C THR A 109 3.56 12.43 -10.70
N ALA A 110 4.14 11.42 -11.34
CA ALA A 110 5.54 11.06 -11.22
C ALA A 110 6.29 11.44 -12.49
N ASN A 111 7.53 11.89 -12.36
CA ASN A 111 8.42 12.16 -13.47
C ASN A 111 9.58 11.16 -13.46
N ILE A 112 9.65 10.33 -14.50
CA ILE A 112 10.68 9.29 -14.65
C ILE A 112 11.35 9.48 -16.01
N LEU A 113 12.66 9.71 -16.01
CA LEU A 113 13.47 9.98 -17.20
C LEU A 113 12.92 11.14 -18.04
N GLY A 114 12.36 12.16 -17.39
CA GLY A 114 11.72 13.32 -18.02
C GLY A 114 10.32 13.07 -18.58
N PHE A 115 9.77 11.86 -18.42
CA PHE A 115 8.41 11.53 -18.82
C PHE A 115 7.46 11.61 -17.63
N LYS A 116 6.50 12.54 -17.71
CA LYS A 116 5.43 12.69 -16.70
C LYS A 116 4.36 11.61 -16.89
N ARG A 117 4.13 10.84 -15.82
CA ARG A 117 3.06 9.85 -15.71
C ARG A 117 2.08 10.31 -14.65
N THR A 118 0.85 10.60 -15.07
CA THR A 118 -0.23 11.02 -14.17
C THR A 118 -1.17 9.86 -13.97
N ARG A 119 -1.47 9.58 -12.71
CA ARG A 119 -2.47 8.63 -12.26
C ARG A 119 -3.59 9.42 -11.60
N ASN A 120 -4.81 9.21 -12.06
CA ASN A 120 -5.99 9.90 -11.55
C ASN A 120 -6.64 9.18 -10.37
N THR A 121 -6.23 7.95 -10.10
CA THR A 121 -6.75 7.11 -9.03
C THR A 121 -5.60 6.41 -8.32
N ALA A 122 -5.81 6.13 -7.03
CA ALA A 122 -4.91 5.28 -6.28
C ALA A 122 -4.83 3.89 -6.92
N THR A 123 -3.67 3.24 -6.82
CA THR A 123 -3.48 1.88 -7.32
C THR A 123 -2.99 1.02 -6.19
N ARG A 124 -3.67 -0.11 -6.04
CA ARG A 124 -3.30 -1.16 -5.12
C ARG A 124 -2.24 -2.07 -5.75
N TYR A 125 -1.16 -2.30 -5.02
CA TYR A 125 -0.06 -3.17 -5.39
C TYR A 125 0.13 -4.25 -4.32
N GLY A 126 0.27 -5.51 -4.72
CA GLY A 126 0.43 -6.65 -3.80
C GLY A 126 1.73 -7.38 -4.05
N GLU A 127 2.63 -7.36 -3.07
CA GLU A 127 3.91 -8.08 -3.10
C GLU A 127 3.82 -9.38 -2.29
N THR A 128 4.37 -10.48 -2.81
CA THR A 128 4.35 -11.76 -2.08
C THR A 128 5.42 -11.75 -0.99
N GLU A 129 5.06 -12.17 0.23
CA GLU A 129 6.05 -12.27 1.30
C GLU A 129 7.09 -13.36 0.98
N ALA A 130 8.35 -12.95 0.90
CA ALA A 130 9.48 -13.82 0.64
C ALA A 130 10.67 -13.38 1.52
N PRO A 131 10.67 -13.74 2.82
CA PRO A 131 11.77 -13.46 3.72
C PRO A 131 12.99 -14.30 3.38
N ASP A 132 14.17 -13.68 3.55
CA ASP A 132 15.43 -14.43 3.58
C ASP A 132 15.57 -15.08 4.95
N ILE A 133 15.92 -16.36 4.98
CA ILE A 133 15.97 -17.16 6.20
C ILE A 133 17.41 -17.36 6.66
N LEU A 134 17.64 -17.29 7.96
CA LEU A 134 18.89 -17.72 8.58
C LEU A 134 18.60 -18.85 9.57
N ASN A 135 19.36 -19.93 9.45
CA ASN A 135 19.31 -21.05 10.38
C ASN A 135 20.11 -20.74 11.64
N ILE A 136 19.48 -20.92 12.81
CA ILE A 136 20.15 -20.95 14.09
C ILE A 136 20.19 -22.41 14.55
N ALA A 137 21.39 -22.95 14.61
CA ALA A 137 21.62 -24.31 15.07
C ALA A 137 21.78 -24.32 16.60
N SER A 138 20.95 -25.11 17.27
CA SER A 138 21.08 -25.47 18.68
C SER A 138 21.25 -24.27 19.64
N GLU A 139 20.29 -23.36 19.64
CA GLU A 139 20.23 -22.28 20.63
C GLU A 139 19.96 -22.84 22.03
N PRO A 140 20.85 -22.59 23.02
CA PRO A 140 20.71 -23.15 24.35
C PRO A 140 19.76 -22.33 25.23
N HIS A 141 18.86 -23.03 25.91
CA HIS A 141 17.94 -22.49 26.91
C HIS A 141 17.84 -23.44 28.12
N THR A 142 17.13 -23.00 29.15
CA THR A 142 16.81 -23.81 30.33
C THR A 142 15.31 -24.09 30.36
N PHE A 143 14.93 -25.32 30.68
CA PHE A 143 13.54 -25.71 30.88
C PHE A 143 13.05 -25.16 32.22
N ASP A 144 12.27 -24.09 32.18
CA ASP A 144 11.58 -23.55 33.36
C ASP A 144 10.07 -23.63 33.13
N ASP A 145 9.43 -24.54 33.85
CA ASP A 145 8.01 -24.85 33.70
C ASP A 145 7.13 -24.17 34.76
N GLY A 146 7.72 -23.48 35.72
CA GLY A 146 7.00 -22.89 36.86
C GLY A 146 6.12 -23.90 37.63
N GLY A 147 6.43 -25.20 37.54
CA GLY A 147 5.64 -26.29 38.13
C GLY A 147 4.43 -26.76 37.30
N SER A 148 4.30 -26.34 36.04
CA SER A 148 3.18 -26.72 35.16
C SER A 148 3.49 -27.92 34.24
N GLY A 149 4.74 -28.39 34.19
CA GLY A 149 5.20 -29.40 33.23
C GLY A 149 5.36 -28.92 31.78
N THR A 150 5.10 -27.63 31.52
CA THR A 150 5.23 -26.97 30.21
C THR A 150 6.08 -25.71 30.34
N ALA A 151 7.07 -25.55 29.46
CA ALA A 151 7.94 -24.38 29.42
C ALA A 151 7.73 -23.56 28.14
N VAL A 152 7.73 -22.23 28.27
CA VAL A 152 7.71 -21.29 27.14
C VAL A 152 9.13 -20.78 26.92
N ILE A 153 9.72 -21.17 25.80
CA ILE A 153 11.10 -20.84 25.45
C ILE A 153 11.10 -19.63 24.52
N ASN A 154 11.51 -18.47 25.03
CA ASN A 154 11.72 -17.27 24.23
C ASN A 154 13.05 -17.37 23.48
N LEU A 155 13.01 -17.26 22.15
CA LEU A 155 14.20 -17.36 21.32
C LEU A 155 14.87 -15.98 21.17
N ASN A 156 16.18 -15.98 21.01
CA ASN A 156 16.97 -14.76 20.89
C ASN A 156 16.79 -14.06 19.53
N ARG A 157 16.51 -14.82 18.47
CA ARG A 157 16.24 -14.27 17.13
C ARG A 157 14.80 -14.53 16.74
N THR A 158 14.14 -13.47 16.28
CA THR A 158 12.71 -13.48 15.95
C THR A 158 12.50 -12.56 14.74
N PRO A 159 11.47 -12.77 13.91
CA PRO A 159 10.43 -13.79 14.05
C PRO A 159 10.81 -15.19 13.55
N ILE A 160 10.21 -16.21 14.17
CA ILE A 160 10.38 -17.62 13.81
C ILE A 160 9.67 -17.89 12.47
N ASN A 161 10.41 -18.41 11.50
CA ASN A 161 9.86 -18.87 10.23
C ASN A 161 9.42 -20.35 10.32
N SER A 162 10.30 -21.20 10.84
CA SER A 162 10.03 -22.63 11.03
C SER A 162 10.93 -23.20 12.14
N VAL A 163 10.43 -24.17 12.91
CA VAL A 163 11.22 -24.91 13.90
C VAL A 163 11.69 -26.23 13.29
N SER A 164 12.98 -26.53 13.39
CA SER A 164 13.57 -27.76 12.82
C SER A 164 13.56 -28.90 13.83
N THR A 165 14.16 -28.69 15.01
CA THR A 165 14.25 -29.68 16.09
C THR A 165 14.26 -28.98 17.44
N VAL A 166 13.71 -29.64 18.46
CA VAL A 166 13.76 -29.15 19.85
C VAL A 166 14.14 -30.29 20.77
N ILE A 167 15.37 -30.25 21.26
CA ILE A 167 15.91 -31.28 22.14
C ILE A 167 15.75 -30.80 23.58
N ILE A 168 15.10 -31.59 24.43
CA ILE A 168 14.94 -31.29 25.85
C ILE A 168 15.54 -32.39 26.72
N THR A 169 15.92 -32.03 27.94
CA THR A 169 16.32 -33.01 28.96
C THR A 169 15.08 -33.60 29.62
N LYS A 170 14.87 -34.91 29.50
CA LYS A 170 13.80 -35.67 30.18
C LYS A 170 14.37 -36.54 31.29
N GLU A 171 13.52 -36.97 32.21
CA GLU A 171 13.86 -37.94 33.26
C GLU A 171 12.90 -39.13 33.16
N VAL A 172 13.46 -40.34 33.23
CA VAL A 172 12.70 -41.59 33.20
C VAL A 172 13.22 -42.54 34.26
N THR A 173 12.33 -43.34 34.82
CA THR A 173 12.68 -44.52 35.61
C THR A 173 12.43 -45.76 34.76
N GLU A 174 13.49 -46.48 34.42
CA GLU A 174 13.47 -47.68 33.58
C GLU A 174 13.93 -48.90 34.38
N THR A 175 13.22 -50.01 34.23
CA THR A 175 13.63 -51.30 34.79
C THR A 175 14.57 -52.01 33.81
N VAL A 176 15.84 -52.17 34.18
CA VAL A 176 16.90 -52.78 33.36
C VAL A 176 17.23 -54.17 33.90
N VAL A 177 17.50 -55.13 33.01
CA VAL A 177 17.94 -56.48 33.37
C VAL A 177 19.46 -56.53 33.43
N ARG A 178 20.01 -57.00 34.55
CA ARG A 178 21.45 -57.16 34.75
C ARG A 178 22.02 -58.28 33.88
N GLY A 179 23.10 -58.01 33.17
CA GLY A 179 23.88 -59.01 32.44
C GLY A 179 24.31 -60.20 33.32
N ALA A 180 24.43 -61.39 32.72
CA ALA A 180 24.78 -62.61 33.46
C ALA A 180 26.24 -62.65 33.96
N VAL A 181 27.10 -61.76 33.44
CA VAL A 181 28.53 -61.70 33.76
C VAL A 181 28.78 -60.46 34.62
N ALA A 182 29.42 -60.67 35.77
CA ALA A 182 29.82 -59.62 36.70
C ALA A 182 30.71 -58.55 36.06
N ASN A 183 30.65 -57.31 36.57
CA ASN A 183 31.49 -56.19 36.13
C ASN A 183 31.35 -55.84 34.63
N THR A 184 30.19 -56.13 34.03
CA THR A 184 29.85 -55.72 32.66
C THR A 184 28.87 -54.55 32.64
N ALA A 185 28.67 -53.93 31.48
CA ALA A 185 27.81 -52.76 31.32
C ALA A 185 26.45 -53.09 30.68
N ASP A 186 25.37 -52.58 31.25
CA ASP A 186 23.99 -52.77 30.77
C ASP A 186 23.52 -51.55 29.97
N LEU A 187 22.85 -51.78 28.84
CA LEU A 187 22.37 -50.72 27.94
C LEU A 187 21.06 -50.12 28.46
N LEU A 188 21.01 -48.78 28.52
CA LEU A 188 19.79 -48.03 28.81
C LEU A 188 18.92 -47.90 27.56
N GLY A 189 17.60 -47.86 27.74
CA GLY A 189 16.63 -47.86 26.63
C GLY A 189 16.63 -46.58 25.81
N HIS A 190 17.19 -45.48 26.31
CA HIS A 190 17.23 -44.19 25.61
C HIS A 190 18.67 -43.73 25.33
N PRO A 191 18.96 -43.30 24.09
CA PRO A 191 20.27 -42.76 23.75
C PRO A 191 20.44 -41.33 24.28
N GLY A 192 21.69 -40.87 24.40
CA GLY A 192 22.00 -39.50 24.81
C GLY A 192 21.81 -39.28 26.32
N VAL A 193 22.20 -40.26 27.13
CA VAL A 193 22.10 -40.19 28.59
C VAL A 193 23.08 -39.15 29.13
N VAL A 194 22.55 -38.18 29.87
CA VAL A 194 23.31 -37.05 30.43
C VAL A 194 23.80 -37.37 31.83
N SER A 195 22.94 -37.97 32.66
CA SER A 195 23.27 -38.33 34.04
C SER A 195 22.34 -39.41 34.58
N ILE A 196 22.83 -40.20 35.53
CA ILE A 196 22.03 -41.14 36.31
C ILE A 196 21.79 -40.51 37.69
N SER A 197 20.54 -40.41 38.13
CA SER A 197 20.17 -39.84 39.41
C SER A 197 20.02 -40.89 40.50
N LEU A 198 19.51 -42.07 40.18
CA LEU A 198 19.25 -43.13 41.17
C LEU A 198 19.30 -44.51 40.53
N VAL A 199 19.97 -45.46 41.18
CA VAL A 199 19.93 -46.89 40.83
C VAL A 199 19.53 -47.67 42.07
N VAL A 200 18.43 -48.42 42.00
CA VAL A 200 17.90 -49.18 43.14
C VAL A 200 17.46 -50.58 42.74
N GLN A 201 17.68 -51.52 43.65
CA GLN A 201 17.10 -52.87 43.58
C GLN A 201 16.43 -53.18 44.93
N GLY A 202 15.11 -53.12 44.97
CA GLY A 202 14.36 -53.28 46.22
C GLY A 202 14.70 -52.18 47.22
N ALA A 203 15.39 -52.54 48.31
CA ALA A 203 15.82 -51.60 49.36
C ALA A 203 17.30 -51.17 49.22
N THR A 204 18.05 -51.75 48.28
CA THR A 204 19.46 -51.44 48.07
C THR A 204 19.58 -50.31 47.05
N THR A 205 20.20 -49.19 47.47
CA THR A 205 20.64 -48.12 46.58
C THR A 205 22.12 -48.31 46.27
N TYR A 206 22.49 -48.20 45.00
CA TYR A 206 23.87 -48.32 44.55
C TYR A 206 24.53 -46.95 44.47
N ASP A 207 25.80 -46.87 44.83
CA ASP A 207 26.55 -45.61 44.88
C ASP A 207 27.30 -45.34 43.58
N VAL A 208 27.15 -44.13 43.05
CA VAL A 208 27.88 -43.70 41.86
C VAL A 208 29.39 -43.70 42.15
N THR A 209 30.19 -44.12 41.16
CA THR A 209 31.66 -44.30 41.20
C THR A 209 32.20 -45.41 42.09
N ALA A 210 31.45 -45.85 43.11
CA ALA A 210 31.82 -46.99 43.95
C ALA A 210 31.28 -48.31 43.37
N ASP A 211 29.99 -48.32 43.01
CA ASP A 211 29.30 -49.50 42.51
C ASP A 211 29.16 -49.46 40.98
N TYR A 212 28.81 -48.29 40.42
CA TYR A 212 28.63 -48.12 38.98
C TYR A 212 29.12 -46.77 38.47
N ILE A 213 29.40 -46.69 37.17
CA ILE A 213 29.68 -45.45 36.43
C ILE A 213 28.79 -45.37 35.18
N LEU A 214 28.50 -44.16 34.71
CA LEU A 214 27.86 -43.96 33.42
C LEU A 214 28.93 -43.98 32.32
N THR A 215 28.81 -44.91 31.37
CA THR A 215 29.73 -45.03 30.22
C THR A 215 28.93 -45.03 28.92
N GLY A 216 28.84 -43.86 28.26
CA GLY A 216 27.93 -43.68 27.12
C GLY A 216 26.48 -43.83 27.56
N ASP A 217 25.69 -44.65 26.86
CA ASP A 217 24.29 -44.93 27.21
C ASP A 217 24.16 -46.19 28.09
N ARG A 218 25.15 -46.46 28.96
CA ARG A 218 25.22 -47.71 29.74
C ARG A 218 25.51 -47.46 31.21
N VAL A 219 24.90 -48.30 32.06
CA VAL A 219 25.31 -48.46 33.46
C VAL A 219 26.45 -49.46 33.48
N ASP A 220 27.66 -48.99 33.76
CA ASP A 220 28.87 -49.80 33.79
C ASP A 220 29.25 -50.16 35.23
N TRP A 221 29.23 -51.44 35.52
CA TRP A 221 29.53 -52.02 36.84
C TRP A 221 31.01 -52.40 36.99
N ALA A 222 31.89 -51.99 36.06
CA ALA A 222 33.34 -52.21 36.13
C ALA A 222 34.05 -51.77 37.44
N PRO A 223 33.57 -50.79 38.24
CA PRO A 223 34.18 -50.44 39.52
C PRO A 223 34.28 -51.60 40.53
N GLY A 224 33.45 -52.64 40.39
CA GLY A 224 33.53 -53.86 41.20
C GLY A 224 33.00 -53.72 42.63
N GLY A 225 32.14 -52.72 42.89
CA GLY A 225 31.40 -52.57 44.13
C GLY A 225 30.23 -53.57 44.25
N ILE A 226 29.16 -53.16 44.93
CA ILE A 226 27.94 -53.95 45.03
C ILE A 226 27.21 -53.87 43.68
N GLU A 227 26.87 -55.02 43.08
CA GLU A 227 26.07 -55.06 41.84
C GLU A 227 24.83 -55.95 42.01
N PRO A 228 23.74 -55.70 41.25
CA PRO A 228 22.60 -56.59 41.18
C PRO A 228 23.01 -58.01 40.78
N ALA A 229 22.26 -59.02 41.25
CA ALA A 229 22.52 -60.39 40.84
C ALA A 229 22.31 -60.57 39.32
N GLY A 230 23.19 -61.29 38.64
CA GLY A 230 23.06 -61.55 37.20
C GLY A 230 21.70 -62.18 36.85
N GLY A 231 21.00 -61.62 35.86
CA GLY A 231 19.65 -62.05 35.46
C GLY A 231 18.50 -61.49 36.32
N SER A 232 18.79 -60.66 37.34
CA SER A 232 17.78 -59.89 38.06
C SER A 232 17.52 -58.53 37.40
N SER A 233 16.42 -57.87 37.78
CA SER A 233 16.08 -56.53 37.31
C SER A 233 16.31 -55.48 38.40
N TYR A 234 16.67 -54.27 37.99
CA TYR A 234 16.87 -53.11 38.86
C TYR A 234 16.31 -51.85 38.18
N ASP A 235 15.91 -50.87 38.97
CA ASP A 235 15.34 -49.62 38.45
C ASP A 235 16.42 -48.53 38.40
N VAL A 236 16.52 -47.88 37.25
CA VAL A 236 17.43 -46.77 36.99
C VAL A 236 16.61 -45.53 36.69
N THR A 237 16.77 -44.49 37.51
CA THR A 237 16.30 -43.14 37.18
C THR A 237 17.45 -42.36 36.57
N TYR A 238 17.26 -41.88 35.34
CA TYR A 238 18.29 -41.17 34.60
C TYR A 238 17.70 -40.08 33.72
N ARG A 239 18.54 -39.12 33.35
CA ARG A 239 18.22 -38.02 32.46
C ARG A 239 18.84 -38.22 31.10
N TYR A 240 18.07 -37.98 30.05
CA TYR A 240 18.48 -38.17 28.67
C TYR A 240 17.97 -37.01 27.79
N LEU A 241 18.62 -36.81 26.65
CA LEU A 241 18.20 -35.84 25.65
C LEU A 241 17.23 -36.49 24.66
N ASP A 242 16.07 -35.87 24.46
CA ASP A 242 15.04 -36.36 23.56
C ASP A 242 14.56 -35.23 22.65
N ASP A 243 14.29 -35.55 21.37
CA ASP A 243 13.70 -34.61 20.42
C ASP A 243 12.18 -34.58 20.61
N VAL A 244 11.62 -33.37 20.76
CA VAL A 244 10.22 -33.17 21.11
C VAL A 244 9.58 -32.21 20.13
N VAL A 245 8.39 -32.59 19.66
CA VAL A 245 7.54 -31.70 18.85
C VAL A 245 6.94 -30.64 19.76
N PRO A 246 7.14 -29.34 19.47
CA PRO A 246 6.51 -28.26 20.22
C PRO A 246 4.99 -28.34 20.20
N SER A 247 4.36 -28.01 21.33
CA SER A 247 2.89 -27.94 21.42
C SER A 247 2.33 -26.68 20.77
N ALA A 248 3.11 -25.59 20.76
CA ALA A 248 2.79 -24.36 20.06
C ALA A 248 4.06 -23.66 19.57
N VAL A 249 3.97 -23.04 18.39
CA VAL A 249 5.01 -22.20 17.82
C VAL A 249 4.41 -20.81 17.61
N GLY A 250 4.83 -19.86 18.43
CA GLY A 250 4.53 -18.44 18.25
C GLY A 250 5.61 -17.75 17.42
N PRO A 251 5.44 -16.46 17.08
CA PRO A 251 6.44 -15.72 16.30
C PRO A 251 7.73 -15.42 17.07
N LYS A 252 7.72 -15.51 18.42
CA LYS A 252 8.88 -15.21 19.29
C LYS A 252 9.31 -16.35 20.22
N ALA A 253 8.44 -17.34 20.39
CA ALA A 253 8.61 -18.34 21.41
C ALA A 253 8.03 -19.68 20.97
N VAL A 254 8.58 -20.74 21.54
CA VAL A 254 8.15 -22.11 21.31
C VAL A 254 7.73 -22.71 22.66
N THR A 255 6.61 -23.43 22.67
CA THR A 255 6.11 -24.09 23.88
C THR A 255 6.41 -25.58 23.81
N VAL A 256 7.06 -26.11 24.86
CA VAL A 256 7.47 -27.51 24.96
C VAL A 256 7.09 -28.09 26.31
N ALA A 257 6.86 -29.40 26.37
CA ALA A 257 6.40 -30.10 27.57
C ALA A 257 7.21 -31.37 27.84
N GLY A 258 7.17 -31.84 29.09
CA GLY A 258 7.77 -33.11 29.51
C GLY A 258 9.28 -33.06 29.77
N GLY A 259 9.86 -31.86 29.87
CA GLY A 259 11.24 -31.67 30.30
C GLY A 259 11.37 -31.61 31.83
N VAL A 260 12.60 -31.79 32.32
CA VAL A 260 12.94 -31.63 33.73
C VAL A 260 13.23 -30.16 34.03
N THR A 261 12.65 -29.60 35.10
CA THR A 261 12.92 -28.23 35.53
C THR A 261 14.42 -28.00 35.78
N GLY A 262 14.98 -26.96 35.19
CA GLY A 262 16.42 -26.66 35.19
C GLY A 262 17.26 -27.47 34.20
N GLY A 263 16.64 -28.37 33.43
CA GLY A 263 17.29 -29.13 32.37
C GLY A 263 17.65 -28.25 31.15
N ALA A 264 18.63 -28.68 30.37
CA ALA A 264 19.00 -28.00 29.14
C ALA A 264 17.97 -28.24 28.03
N VAL A 265 17.72 -27.19 27.25
CA VAL A 265 16.87 -27.20 26.06
C VAL A 265 17.70 -26.65 24.90
N PHE A 266 17.68 -27.33 23.76
CA PHE A 266 18.35 -26.88 22.54
C PHE A 266 17.33 -26.74 21.42
N VAL A 267 17.18 -25.52 20.90
CA VAL A 267 16.22 -25.23 19.84
C VAL A 267 16.97 -24.94 18.55
N SER A 268 16.69 -25.70 17.48
CA SER A 268 17.16 -25.38 16.14
C SER A 268 15.99 -24.88 15.29
N TYR A 269 16.14 -23.70 14.71
CA TYR A 269 15.04 -23.04 14.00
C TYR A 269 15.57 -22.12 12.89
N ASN A 270 14.70 -21.78 11.95
CA ASN A 270 14.95 -20.76 10.95
C ASN A 270 14.22 -19.49 11.37
N TYR A 271 14.91 -18.35 11.37
CA TYR A 271 14.28 -17.05 11.57
C TYR A 271 14.31 -16.22 10.29
N SER A 272 13.29 -15.40 10.12
CA SER A 272 13.17 -14.47 8.99
C SER A 272 14.04 -13.24 9.25
N LEU A 273 15.00 -12.96 8.37
CA LEU A 273 15.88 -11.79 8.48
C LEU A 273 15.10 -10.51 8.15
N PRO A 274 15.18 -9.45 8.98
CA PRO A 274 14.58 -8.18 8.63
C PRO A 274 15.25 -7.62 7.37
N ARG A 275 14.46 -6.96 6.52
CA ARG A 275 14.90 -6.45 5.22
C ARG A 275 14.21 -5.14 4.89
N HIS A 276 14.98 -4.17 4.42
CA HIS A 276 14.45 -2.90 3.94
C HIS A 276 14.35 -2.95 2.42
N ASP A 277 13.14 -2.93 1.89
CA ASP A 277 12.85 -3.02 0.46
C ASP A 277 12.46 -1.64 -0.09
N LEU A 278 12.41 -1.49 -1.41
CA LEU A 278 12.12 -0.22 -2.06
C LEU A 278 10.99 -0.38 -3.08
N ILE A 279 9.97 0.47 -2.99
CA ILE A 279 8.92 0.55 -4.00
C ILE A 279 9.25 1.71 -4.93
N CYS A 280 9.30 1.41 -6.23
CA CYS A 280 9.64 2.34 -7.28
C CYS A 280 8.57 2.40 -8.37
N LEU A 281 8.63 3.43 -9.20
CA LEU A 281 7.92 3.51 -10.48
C LEU A 281 8.90 3.43 -11.66
N ASP A 282 8.52 2.71 -12.70
CA ASP A 282 9.23 2.68 -13.98
C ASP A 282 8.80 3.84 -14.91
N ARG A 283 9.45 3.94 -16.08
CA ARG A 283 9.14 4.94 -17.11
C ARG A 283 7.68 4.90 -17.61
N ASN A 284 7.01 3.75 -17.50
CA ASN A 284 5.63 3.58 -17.89
C ASN A 284 4.64 3.88 -16.75
N GLY A 285 5.14 4.13 -15.54
CA GLY A 285 4.33 4.33 -14.33
C GLY A 285 3.88 3.02 -13.68
N LEU A 286 4.48 1.89 -14.06
CA LEU A 286 4.28 0.59 -13.41
C LEU A 286 5.08 0.53 -12.11
N VAL A 287 4.51 -0.18 -11.14
CA VAL A 287 5.12 -0.37 -9.83
C VAL A 287 6.17 -1.48 -9.91
N VAL A 288 7.35 -1.20 -9.38
CA VAL A 288 8.47 -2.15 -9.30
C VAL A 288 8.89 -2.28 -7.85
N TYR A 289 8.97 -3.51 -7.36
CA TYR A 289 9.45 -3.83 -6.02
C TYR A 289 10.91 -4.30 -6.09
N LEU A 290 11.80 -3.61 -5.39
CA LEU A 290 13.22 -3.96 -5.29
C LEU A 290 13.51 -4.50 -3.90
N LYS A 291 14.05 -5.72 -3.86
CA LYS A 291 14.49 -6.34 -2.61
C LYS A 291 15.81 -5.73 -2.15
N GLY A 292 15.91 -5.37 -0.88
CA GLY A 292 17.13 -4.89 -0.27
C GLY A 292 18.05 -6.01 0.20
N ILE A 293 19.02 -5.62 1.02
CA ILE A 293 19.98 -6.55 1.59
C ILE A 293 19.49 -6.94 2.98
N PRO A 294 19.13 -8.22 3.22
CA PRO A 294 18.73 -8.68 4.53
C PRO A 294 19.94 -8.69 5.47
N ALA A 295 19.74 -8.24 6.70
CA ALA A 295 20.78 -8.26 7.73
C ALA A 295 20.16 -8.48 9.10
N VAL A 296 20.91 -9.10 10.01
CA VAL A 296 20.46 -9.31 11.40
C VAL A 296 20.30 -7.97 12.12
N GLU A 297 21.21 -7.05 11.84
CA GLU A 297 21.26 -5.71 12.40
C GLU A 297 21.48 -4.73 11.24
N GLN A 298 20.77 -3.60 11.28
CA GLN A 298 20.87 -2.52 10.27
C GLN A 298 20.68 -2.98 8.81
N PRO A 299 19.55 -3.60 8.45
CA PRO A 299 19.22 -3.89 7.05
C PRO A 299 19.27 -2.62 6.20
N GLN A 300 19.76 -2.76 4.96
CA GLN A 300 19.97 -1.63 4.06
C GLN A 300 19.02 -1.70 2.86
N PRO A 301 18.36 -0.58 2.50
CA PRO A 301 17.57 -0.52 1.29
C PRO A 301 18.48 -0.65 0.05
N PRO A 302 17.97 -1.22 -1.04
CA PRO A 302 18.71 -1.28 -2.29
C PRO A 302 18.89 0.13 -2.86
N ALA A 303 19.98 0.38 -3.56
CA ALA A 303 20.13 1.61 -4.33
C ALA A 303 19.14 1.60 -5.51
N ALA A 304 18.35 2.67 -5.66
CA ALA A 304 17.45 2.82 -6.79
C ALA A 304 18.26 2.95 -8.10
N PRO A 305 18.01 2.11 -9.13
CA PRO A 305 18.54 2.34 -10.46
C PRO A 305 18.09 3.71 -11.00
N ALA A 306 18.94 4.39 -11.77
CA ALA A 306 18.62 5.70 -12.36
C ALA A 306 17.39 5.68 -13.28
N THR A 307 16.99 4.50 -13.78
CA THR A 307 15.79 4.32 -14.61
C THR A 307 14.48 4.27 -13.81
N LEU A 308 14.55 4.21 -12.48
CA LEU A 308 13.42 4.05 -11.58
C LEU A 308 13.31 5.26 -10.63
N LEU A 309 12.07 5.63 -10.30
CA LEU A 309 11.78 6.65 -9.29
C LEU A 309 11.45 5.95 -7.96
N PRO A 310 12.27 6.10 -6.90
CA PRO A 310 11.92 5.60 -5.57
C PRO A 310 10.76 6.40 -4.95
N LEU A 311 9.73 5.70 -4.47
CA LEU A 311 8.60 6.30 -3.76
C LEU A 311 8.77 6.21 -2.24
N CYS A 312 9.11 5.02 -1.75
CA CYS A 312 9.25 4.75 -0.32
C CYS A 312 10.17 3.57 -0.04
N VAL A 313 10.73 3.56 1.18
CA VAL A 313 11.37 2.40 1.78
C VAL A 313 10.32 1.62 2.58
N VAL A 314 10.29 0.31 2.39
CA VAL A 314 9.44 -0.64 3.12
C VAL A 314 10.31 -1.39 4.11
N GLU A 315 10.13 -1.14 5.40
CA GLU A 315 10.84 -1.83 6.46
C GLU A 315 10.07 -3.08 6.87
N ASN A 316 10.54 -4.24 6.42
CA ASN A 316 9.94 -5.53 6.76
C ASN A 316 10.64 -6.12 8.00
N ASP A 317 9.87 -6.25 9.09
CA ASP A 317 10.24 -6.99 10.30
C ASP A 317 9.63 -8.40 10.37
N TRP A 318 8.73 -8.72 9.42
CA TRP A 318 7.99 -9.97 9.29
C TRP A 318 7.09 -10.34 10.49
N PHE A 319 6.71 -9.37 11.33
CA PHE A 319 5.70 -9.58 12.38
C PHE A 319 4.26 -9.30 11.91
N GLY A 320 4.10 -8.70 10.73
CA GLY A 320 2.80 -8.34 10.18
C GLY A 320 2.90 -7.25 9.12
N THR A 321 2.14 -6.16 9.29
CA THR A 321 2.17 -5.04 8.34
C THR A 321 3.49 -4.28 8.45
N PRO A 322 4.24 -4.10 7.34
CA PRO A 322 5.53 -3.40 7.37
C PRO A 322 5.37 -1.90 7.61
N VAL A 323 6.45 -1.28 8.06
CA VAL A 323 6.53 0.18 8.21
C VAL A 323 6.94 0.77 6.87
N VAL A 324 6.22 1.80 6.41
CA VAL A 324 6.50 2.47 5.13
C VAL A 324 7.01 3.89 5.40
N ILE A 325 8.22 4.18 4.94
CA ILE A 325 8.85 5.49 5.02
C ILE A 325 8.80 6.13 3.63
N ASN A 326 7.92 7.12 3.47
CA ASN A 326 7.76 7.88 2.21
C ASN A 326 8.89 8.92 2.05
N ASN A 327 10.06 8.46 1.59
CA ASN A 327 11.26 9.27 1.37
C ASN A 327 11.56 9.55 -0.12
N GLY A 328 10.61 9.35 -1.01
CA GLY A 328 10.76 9.68 -2.43
C GLY A 328 11.08 11.15 -2.67
N ILE A 329 11.90 11.41 -3.69
CA ILE A 329 12.32 12.76 -4.09
C ILE A 329 11.12 13.51 -4.65
N ARG A 330 10.84 14.71 -4.14
CA ARG A 330 9.69 15.54 -4.54
C ARG A 330 10.15 16.86 -5.15
N SER A 331 9.43 17.34 -6.16
CA SER A 331 9.60 18.72 -6.63
C SER A 331 8.85 19.69 -5.73
N TYR A 332 9.48 20.80 -5.38
CA TYR A 332 8.84 21.91 -4.68
C TYR A 332 8.60 23.06 -5.66
N PRO A 333 7.39 23.65 -5.69
CA PRO A 333 7.15 24.84 -6.50
C PRO A 333 7.92 26.05 -5.92
N PHE A 334 8.31 26.99 -6.79
CA PHE A 334 9.15 28.14 -6.40
C PHE A 334 8.63 28.95 -5.22
N TRP A 335 7.32 29.13 -5.12
CA TRP A 335 6.71 29.85 -3.98
C TRP A 335 6.90 29.11 -2.64
N GLN A 336 6.94 27.77 -2.63
CA GLN A 336 7.24 27.01 -1.41
C GLN A 336 8.71 27.13 -1.04
N ILE A 337 9.61 27.18 -2.03
CA ILE A 337 11.05 27.38 -1.81
C ILE A 337 11.29 28.76 -1.20
N ASP A 338 10.68 29.81 -1.75
CA ASP A 338 10.75 31.17 -1.20
C ASP A 338 10.20 31.24 0.22
N ARG A 339 9.07 30.57 0.49
CA ARG A 339 8.52 30.45 1.84
C ARG A 339 9.45 29.72 2.81
N MET A 340 10.09 28.63 2.37
CA MET A 340 11.08 27.91 3.19
C MET A 340 12.28 28.80 3.51
N TYR A 341 12.73 29.59 2.54
CA TYR A 341 13.80 30.56 2.73
C TYR A 341 13.43 31.62 3.78
N ASN A 342 12.26 32.25 3.66
CA ASN A 342 11.79 33.25 4.63
C ASN A 342 11.64 32.65 6.03
N LYS A 343 11.12 31.40 6.14
CA LYS A 343 11.08 30.68 7.42
C LYS A 343 12.45 30.43 8.04
N LEU A 344 13.46 30.14 7.22
CA LEU A 344 14.83 29.96 7.71
C LEU A 344 15.35 31.27 8.31
N VAL A 345 15.10 32.40 7.64
CA VAL A 345 15.47 33.74 8.12
C VAL A 345 14.78 34.05 9.45
N ASP A 346 13.47 33.82 9.54
CA ASP A 346 12.71 34.02 10.78
C ASP A 346 13.22 33.13 11.92
N THR A 347 13.52 31.86 11.62
CA THR A 347 14.07 30.92 12.59
C THR A 347 15.42 31.40 13.11
N ILE A 348 16.28 31.94 12.25
CA ILE A 348 17.56 32.53 12.66
C ILE A 348 17.31 33.74 13.58
N GLY A 349 16.32 34.58 13.26
CA GLY A 349 15.89 35.69 14.13
C GLY A 349 15.42 35.22 15.51
N LEU A 350 14.58 34.18 15.56
CA LEU A 350 14.09 33.58 16.81
C LEU A 350 15.22 32.94 17.62
N VAL A 351 16.18 32.26 16.98
CA VAL A 351 17.36 31.71 17.65
C VAL A 351 18.22 32.83 18.25
N ALA A 352 18.38 33.96 17.55
CA ALA A 352 19.09 35.12 18.09
C ALA A 352 18.37 35.71 19.31
N LEU A 353 17.04 35.86 19.26
CA LEU A 353 16.23 36.31 20.40
C LEU A 353 16.32 35.34 21.58
N ALA A 354 16.24 34.03 21.33
CA ALA A 354 16.38 33.01 22.37
C ALA A 354 17.75 33.06 23.05
N ARG A 355 18.83 33.29 22.29
CA ARG A 355 20.17 33.50 22.84
C ARG A 355 20.25 34.75 23.72
N LEU A 356 19.65 35.87 23.29
CA LEU A 356 19.57 37.08 24.11
C LEU A 356 18.77 36.84 25.40
N GLN A 357 17.65 36.13 25.32
CA GLN A 357 16.86 35.77 26.49
C GLN A 357 17.62 34.85 27.45
N LEU A 358 18.40 33.90 26.93
CA LEU A 358 19.27 33.03 27.74
C LEU A 358 20.35 33.85 28.45
N ASP A 359 21.02 34.77 27.76
CA ASP A 359 22.03 35.66 28.38
C ASP A 359 21.40 36.53 29.49
N ILE A 360 20.26 37.19 29.23
CA ILE A 360 19.56 37.99 30.24
C ILE A 360 19.12 37.12 31.43
N SER A 361 18.60 35.92 31.17
CA SER A 361 18.19 34.99 32.23
C SER A 361 19.36 34.49 33.07
N ALA A 362 20.56 34.35 32.48
CA ALA A 362 21.78 34.05 33.21
C ALA A 362 22.24 35.21 34.09
N ARG A 363 22.03 36.47 33.65
CA ARG A 363 22.41 37.68 34.41
C ARG A 363 21.46 38.01 35.56
N GLU A 364 20.15 37.80 35.40
CA GLU A 364 19.13 38.19 36.39
C GLU A 364 18.10 37.08 36.70
N PRO A 365 18.50 36.00 37.41
CA PRO A 365 17.61 34.87 37.69
C PRO A 365 16.55 35.13 38.77
N VAL A 366 16.82 36.03 39.73
CA VAL A 366 15.97 36.22 40.93
C VAL A 366 14.67 36.98 40.61
N ALA A 367 14.67 37.90 39.64
CA ALA A 367 13.53 38.74 39.29
C ALA A 367 12.47 38.03 38.41
N LYS A 368 12.74 36.82 37.91
CA LYS A 368 11.93 36.15 36.88
C LYS A 368 11.15 34.91 37.33
N LYS A 369 11.17 34.55 38.61
CA LYS A 369 10.45 33.36 39.09
C LYS A 369 8.93 33.53 38.88
N GLY A 370 8.38 32.81 37.90
CA GLY A 370 6.95 32.82 37.57
C GLY A 370 6.53 33.84 36.50
N VAL A 371 7.46 34.57 35.88
CA VAL A 371 7.16 35.48 34.77
C VAL A 371 7.56 34.83 33.45
N PHE A 372 6.60 34.66 32.55
CA PHE A 372 6.83 34.22 31.18
C PHE A 372 6.20 35.22 30.21
N VAL A 373 6.69 35.23 28.96
CA VAL A 373 6.12 36.02 27.88
C VAL A 373 5.44 35.05 26.93
N ASP A 374 4.13 35.20 26.77
CA ASP A 374 3.37 34.46 25.76
C ASP A 374 3.14 35.34 24.54
N PRO A 375 3.66 34.97 23.35
CA PRO A 375 3.39 35.68 22.12
C PRO A 375 1.95 35.48 21.60
N PHE A 376 1.08 34.71 22.28
CA PHE A 376 -0.32 34.46 21.90
C PHE A 376 -0.47 33.91 20.47
N ILE A 377 0.52 33.13 20.03
CA ILE A 377 0.54 32.44 18.73
C ILE A 377 0.10 30.97 18.84
N SER A 378 0.06 30.42 20.06
CA SER A 378 -0.25 29.01 20.30
C SER A 378 -0.74 28.78 21.72
N ASP A 379 -1.51 27.71 21.95
CA ASP A 379 -1.99 27.32 23.28
C ASP A 379 -0.91 26.67 24.19
N ARG A 380 0.38 26.75 23.84
CA ARG A 380 1.49 26.08 24.54
C ARG A 380 1.60 26.44 26.04
N TYR A 381 1.30 27.68 26.40
CA TYR A 381 1.40 28.17 27.78
C TYR A 381 0.09 28.04 28.56
N ARG A 382 -0.90 27.35 28.00
CA ARG A 382 -2.22 27.14 28.60
C ARG A 382 -2.20 25.87 29.43
N ASP A 383 -2.96 25.89 30.50
CA ASP A 383 -3.12 24.72 31.36
C ASP A 383 -4.07 23.71 30.71
N ALA A 384 -3.57 22.51 30.41
CA ALA A 384 -4.37 21.45 29.80
C ALA A 384 -5.35 20.81 30.80
N GLY A 385 -5.19 21.04 32.11
CA GLY A 385 -6.04 20.49 33.17
C GLY A 385 -7.34 21.27 33.42
N GLU A 386 -7.47 22.47 32.87
CA GLU A 386 -8.60 23.37 33.10
C GLU A 386 -9.38 23.66 31.81
N ALA A 387 -10.71 23.81 31.94
CA ALA A 387 -11.57 24.14 30.83
C ALA A 387 -11.26 25.55 30.29
N GLN A 388 -10.70 25.63 29.08
CA GLN A 388 -10.31 26.88 28.46
C GLN A 388 -11.52 27.59 27.84
N ASN A 389 -11.71 28.87 28.19
CA ASN A 389 -12.84 29.70 27.73
C ASN A 389 -12.42 30.89 26.85
N GLY A 390 -11.18 30.88 26.37
CA GLY A 390 -10.60 31.86 25.44
C GLY A 390 -10.05 31.16 24.21
N ALA A 391 -9.94 31.88 23.09
CA ALA A 391 -9.21 31.49 21.90
C ALA A 391 -7.95 32.35 21.79
N VAL A 392 -6.80 31.71 21.60
CA VAL A 392 -5.51 32.37 21.39
C VAL A 392 -5.08 32.11 19.95
N PHE A 393 -4.93 33.17 19.15
CA PHE A 393 -4.38 33.05 17.79
C PHE A 393 -3.79 34.38 17.33
N ASN A 394 -2.78 34.32 16.45
CA ASN A 394 -2.16 35.47 15.77
C ASN A 394 -1.77 36.64 16.70
N GLY A 395 -1.29 36.37 17.91
CA GLY A 395 -0.91 37.41 18.86
C GLY A 395 -2.10 38.06 19.58
N SER A 396 -3.26 37.41 19.56
CA SER A 396 -4.49 37.91 20.19
C SER A 396 -5.14 36.86 21.08
N PHE A 397 -5.87 37.35 22.09
CA PHE A 397 -6.66 36.55 23.01
C PHE A 397 -8.09 37.09 23.04
N GLN A 398 -9.08 36.25 22.73
CA GLN A 398 -10.50 36.64 22.70
C GLN A 398 -11.42 35.49 23.11
N ILE A 399 -12.73 35.75 23.23
CA ILE A 399 -13.73 34.70 23.53
C ILE A 399 -13.89 33.79 22.29
N PRO A 400 -13.96 32.45 22.44
CA PRO A 400 -14.08 31.53 21.31
C PRO A 400 -15.45 31.63 20.64
N ILE A 401 -15.46 31.48 19.32
CA ILE A 401 -16.68 31.29 18.53
C ILE A 401 -16.96 29.79 18.49
N VAL A 402 -18.17 29.38 18.92
CA VAL A 402 -18.62 27.99 18.88
C VAL A 402 -19.60 27.84 17.72
N PRO A 403 -19.17 27.32 16.55
CA PRO A 403 -20.06 27.16 15.41
C PRO A 403 -21.08 26.03 15.65
N THR A 404 -22.28 26.19 15.10
CA THR A 404 -23.29 25.12 15.04
C THR A 404 -23.54 24.80 13.57
N PHE A 405 -23.13 23.61 13.14
CA PHE A 405 -23.32 23.18 11.76
C PHE A 405 -24.70 22.55 11.59
N ASN A 406 -25.41 22.96 10.56
CA ASN A 406 -26.66 22.33 10.13
C ASN A 406 -26.41 21.65 8.79
N GLU A 407 -26.44 20.32 8.76
CA GLU A 407 -26.32 19.56 7.52
C GLU A 407 -27.66 19.54 6.78
N LEU A 408 -27.65 19.98 5.52
CA LEU A 408 -28.80 19.93 4.63
C LEU A 408 -28.60 18.80 3.63
N SER A 409 -29.35 17.71 3.78
CA SER A 409 -29.40 16.64 2.79
C SER A 409 -30.43 16.99 1.72
N LEU A 410 -29.98 17.11 0.46
CA LEU A 410 -30.84 17.38 -0.70
C LEU A 410 -30.90 16.13 -1.59
N ALA A 411 -32.10 15.59 -1.80
CA ALA A 411 -32.31 14.39 -2.63
C ALA A 411 -32.15 14.65 -4.14
N ALA A 412 -32.18 15.91 -4.56
CA ALA A 412 -31.97 16.38 -5.93
C ALA A 412 -31.46 17.84 -5.89
N PRO A 413 -30.84 18.35 -6.98
CA PRO A 413 -30.52 19.76 -7.09
C PRO A 413 -31.77 20.61 -6.84
N VAL A 414 -31.77 21.39 -5.76
CA VAL A 414 -32.84 22.35 -5.49
C VAL A 414 -32.54 23.59 -6.31
N CYS A 415 -33.18 23.67 -7.48
CA CYS A 415 -33.20 24.88 -8.28
C CYS A 415 -34.31 25.80 -7.77
N LEU A 416 -34.16 27.10 -7.97
CA LEU A 416 -35.30 28.02 -7.91
C LEU A 416 -36.33 27.61 -8.96
N ASN A 417 -37.61 27.90 -8.75
CA ASN A 417 -38.65 27.64 -9.75
C ASN A 417 -38.23 28.23 -11.10
N PHE A 418 -38.06 27.36 -12.10
CA PHE A 418 -37.69 27.72 -13.46
C PHE A 418 -38.69 27.10 -14.44
N THR A 419 -38.76 27.67 -15.65
CA THR A 419 -39.52 27.12 -16.77
C THR A 419 -38.53 26.92 -17.91
N GLU A 420 -38.44 25.72 -18.46
CA GLU A 420 -37.54 25.47 -19.60
C GLU A 420 -38.11 26.11 -20.87
N GLU A 421 -37.28 26.88 -21.57
CA GLU A 421 -37.59 27.46 -22.87
C GLU A 421 -36.66 26.84 -23.93
N PRO A 422 -37.20 26.13 -24.94
CA PRO A 422 -36.39 25.59 -26.01
C PRO A 422 -35.89 26.72 -26.91
N VAL A 423 -34.61 27.11 -26.77
CA VAL A 423 -33.98 28.14 -27.61
C VAL A 423 -33.68 27.63 -29.03
N VAL A 424 -33.52 26.31 -29.18
CA VAL A 424 -33.27 25.65 -30.47
C VAL A 424 -34.03 24.32 -30.48
N SER A 425 -35.02 24.19 -31.37
CA SER A 425 -35.66 22.92 -31.71
C SER A 425 -35.45 22.61 -33.20
N GLN A 426 -35.16 21.36 -33.53
CA GLN A 426 -35.09 20.88 -34.91
C GLN A 426 -36.30 19.99 -35.17
N GLU A 427 -37.43 20.62 -35.51
CA GLU A 427 -38.72 19.94 -35.65
C GLU A 427 -38.91 19.26 -37.01
N ALA A 428 -38.12 19.65 -38.01
CA ALA A 428 -38.16 19.06 -39.35
C ALA A 428 -37.05 18.02 -39.51
N VAL A 429 -37.43 16.74 -39.54
CA VAL A 429 -36.59 15.61 -39.94
C VAL A 429 -36.91 15.25 -41.39
N THR A 430 -35.95 15.43 -42.30
CA THR A 430 -36.12 15.13 -43.74
C THR A 430 -35.85 13.66 -44.10
N GLY A 431 -35.59 12.79 -43.13
CA GLY A 431 -35.51 11.35 -43.34
C GLY A 431 -34.89 10.61 -42.17
N CYS A 432 -35.39 9.40 -41.91
CA CYS A 432 -34.79 8.48 -40.95
C CYS A 432 -34.02 7.40 -41.73
N THR A 433 -32.71 7.51 -41.77
CA THR A 433 -31.85 6.41 -42.25
C THR A 433 -31.43 5.57 -41.05
N LYS A 434 -31.63 4.26 -41.13
CA LYS A 434 -31.06 3.34 -40.13
C LYS A 434 -29.54 3.43 -40.23
N ILE A 435 -28.89 3.99 -39.20
CA ILE A 435 -27.42 4.10 -39.12
C ILE A 435 -26.75 2.71 -39.11
N ASN A 436 -27.51 1.63 -38.91
CA ASN A 436 -27.03 0.26 -39.17
C ASN A 436 -28.20 -0.73 -39.38
N PRO A 437 -28.58 -1.09 -40.63
CA PRO A 437 -29.77 -1.91 -40.91
C PRO A 437 -29.76 -3.31 -40.28
N TYR A 438 -28.56 -3.84 -39.99
CA TYR A 438 -28.36 -5.22 -39.58
C TYR A 438 -28.01 -5.41 -38.10
N GLN A 439 -27.93 -4.34 -37.29
CA GLN A 439 -27.65 -4.40 -35.84
C GLN A 439 -26.51 -5.36 -35.42
N SER A 440 -25.53 -5.59 -36.32
CA SER A 440 -24.40 -6.49 -36.06
C SER A 440 -23.31 -5.75 -35.28
N PHE A 441 -23.63 -5.37 -34.05
CA PHE A 441 -22.61 -5.01 -33.08
C PHE A 441 -22.41 -6.19 -32.13
N ALA A 442 -21.18 -6.42 -31.70
CA ALA A 442 -20.99 -7.08 -30.42
C ALA A 442 -21.79 -6.27 -29.38
N PRO A 443 -22.52 -6.93 -28.44
CA PRO A 443 -23.23 -6.22 -27.39
C PRO A 443 -22.30 -5.18 -26.77
N LEU A 444 -22.81 -3.95 -26.65
CA LEU A 444 -22.05 -2.87 -26.02
C LEU A 444 -21.59 -3.37 -24.64
N PRO A 445 -20.32 -3.13 -24.26
CA PRO A 445 -19.83 -3.57 -22.96
C PRO A 445 -20.76 -3.02 -21.88
N ALA A 446 -21.07 -3.87 -20.89
CA ALA A 446 -21.93 -3.49 -19.78
C ALA A 446 -21.39 -2.22 -19.10
N LYS A 447 -22.29 -1.29 -18.78
CA LYS A 447 -21.95 -0.01 -18.15
C LYS A 447 -22.27 -0.11 -16.67
N MET A 448 -21.30 0.19 -15.81
CA MET A 448 -21.51 0.25 -14.37
C MET A 448 -21.54 1.70 -13.90
N ARG A 449 -22.51 2.03 -13.04
CA ARG A 449 -22.60 3.31 -12.32
C ARG A 449 -22.59 3.04 -10.83
N LEU A 450 -21.86 3.86 -10.08
CA LEU A 450 -21.79 3.81 -8.62
C LEU A 450 -22.43 5.07 -8.02
N THR A 451 -23.16 4.93 -6.92
CA THR A 451 -23.76 6.04 -6.16
C THR A 451 -23.43 5.88 -4.67
N PRO A 452 -22.67 6.81 -4.06
CA PRO A 452 -21.97 7.92 -4.68
C PRO A 452 -20.79 7.43 -5.57
N SER A 453 -20.50 8.14 -6.66
CA SER A 453 -19.35 7.83 -7.52
C SER A 453 -18.02 8.34 -6.97
N GLN A 454 -18.07 9.32 -6.06
CA GLN A 454 -16.94 9.93 -5.37
C GLN A 454 -17.39 10.26 -3.94
N ASP A 455 -16.58 9.93 -2.94
CA ASP A 455 -16.80 10.33 -1.54
C ASP A 455 -15.67 11.28 -1.11
N PHE A 456 -16.03 12.49 -0.71
CA PHE A 456 -15.09 13.47 -0.14
C PHE A 456 -15.35 13.55 1.36
N TRP A 457 -14.45 13.03 2.17
CA TRP A 457 -14.55 13.05 3.62
C TRP A 457 -13.31 13.69 4.25
N THR A 458 -13.53 14.55 5.24
CA THR A 458 -12.46 15.17 6.02
C THR A 458 -12.85 15.07 7.48
N GLU A 459 -12.04 14.36 8.28
CA GLU A 459 -12.19 14.28 9.72
C GLU A 459 -11.20 15.25 10.38
N THR A 460 -11.72 16.30 11.01
CA THR A 460 -10.91 17.27 11.76
C THR A 460 -10.92 16.89 13.23
N GLN A 461 -9.80 16.39 13.76
CA GLN A 461 -9.65 16.15 15.19
C GLN A 461 -8.98 17.37 15.83
N GLU A 462 -9.78 18.26 16.45
CA GLU A 462 -9.25 19.42 17.17
C GLU A 462 -9.08 19.10 18.66
N VAL A 463 -7.87 19.32 19.17
CA VAL A 463 -7.56 19.19 20.61
C VAL A 463 -7.76 20.53 21.34
N TRP A 464 -7.96 21.63 20.61
CA TRP A 464 -8.02 22.99 21.16
C TRP A 464 -9.13 23.81 20.50
N LEU A 465 -9.75 24.73 21.26
CA LEU A 465 -10.91 25.55 20.84
C LEU A 465 -10.55 26.77 19.97
N SER A 466 -9.25 26.99 19.72
CA SER A 466 -8.71 28.16 19.02
C SER A 466 -8.86 28.16 17.48
N PRO A 467 -8.87 27.02 16.75
CA PRO A 467 -8.90 27.02 15.28
C PRO A 467 -10.20 27.55 14.67
N ASP A 468 -11.37 27.15 15.18
CA ASP A 468 -12.67 27.64 14.67
C ASP A 468 -12.79 29.16 14.76
N THR A 469 -12.32 29.75 15.86
CA THR A 469 -12.36 31.20 16.09
C THR A 469 -11.42 31.97 15.15
N GLN A 470 -10.33 31.34 14.69
CA GLN A 470 -9.36 31.94 13.78
C GLN A 470 -9.95 32.20 12.39
N VAL A 471 -10.86 31.34 11.91
CA VAL A 471 -11.50 31.46 10.60
C VAL A 471 -12.58 32.55 10.61
N PHE A 472 -13.43 32.57 11.64
CA PHE A 472 -14.58 33.48 11.71
C PHE A 472 -14.29 34.84 12.39
N GLY A 473 -13.18 34.96 13.14
CA GLY A 473 -12.78 36.17 13.86
C GLY A 473 -12.09 37.27 13.02
N GLN A 474 -11.89 37.06 11.71
CA GLN A 474 -11.11 37.98 10.83
C GLN A 474 -11.78 39.33 10.52
N GLY A 475 -12.96 39.64 11.07
CA GLY A 475 -13.73 40.85 10.77
C GLY A 475 -13.04 42.19 11.14
N ASN A 476 -11.92 42.18 11.87
CA ASN A 476 -11.24 43.39 12.33
C ASN A 476 -9.86 43.57 11.64
N ARG A 477 -9.88 43.82 10.32
CA ARG A 477 -8.71 43.91 9.42
C ARG A 477 -7.81 45.15 9.56
N SER A 478 -7.94 45.94 10.63
CA SER A 478 -7.07 47.12 10.88
C SER A 478 -5.96 46.83 11.90
N ARG A 479 -5.25 45.69 11.77
CA ARG A 479 -4.04 45.42 12.55
C ARG A 479 -2.83 45.39 11.64
N VAL A 480 -1.89 46.31 11.90
CA VAL A 480 -0.61 46.48 11.21
C VAL A 480 0.35 45.39 11.67
N THR A 481 0.10 44.15 11.28
CA THR A 481 1.12 43.09 11.22
C THR A 481 0.60 42.06 10.23
N GLU A 482 1.28 41.96 9.08
CA GLU A 482 1.05 40.89 8.12
C GLU A 482 1.59 39.59 8.75
N VAL A 483 0.76 38.92 9.55
CA VAL A 483 1.10 37.61 10.13
C VAL A 483 0.52 36.57 9.18
N GLU A 484 1.38 36.03 8.31
CA GLU A 484 1.05 34.85 7.54
C GLU A 484 0.91 33.68 8.53
N VAL A 485 -0.34 33.24 8.76
CA VAL A 485 -0.61 32.09 9.62
C VAL A 485 -0.06 30.85 8.93
N VAL A 486 1.06 30.37 9.46
CA VAL A 486 1.61 29.08 9.08
C VAL A 486 0.99 28.02 9.99
N THR A 487 -0.22 27.57 9.65
CA THR A 487 -0.77 26.35 10.25
C THR A 487 0.09 25.17 9.81
N SER A 488 0.58 24.37 10.76
CA SER A 488 1.08 23.03 10.45
C SER A 488 -0.13 22.13 10.21
N THR A 489 -0.67 22.13 8.99
CA THR A 489 -1.59 21.08 8.58
C THR A 489 -0.79 19.79 8.45
N ARG A 490 -0.85 18.96 9.49
CA ARG A 490 -0.40 17.58 9.40
C ARG A 490 -1.56 16.78 8.83
N GLU A 491 -1.60 16.66 7.51
CA GLU A 491 -2.48 15.70 6.85
C GLU A 491 -1.96 14.30 7.14
N VAL A 492 -2.70 13.53 7.92
CA VAL A 492 -2.47 12.11 8.14
C VAL A 492 -3.57 11.38 7.38
N THR A 493 -3.20 10.58 6.38
CA THR A 493 -4.15 9.74 5.67
C THR A 493 -4.74 8.73 6.65
N ALA A 494 -6.07 8.66 6.73
CA ALA A 494 -6.75 7.64 7.51
C ALA A 494 -6.34 6.24 7.00
N ARG A 495 -5.98 5.34 7.93
CA ARG A 495 -5.55 3.98 7.57
C ARG A 495 -6.65 3.18 6.89
N PHE A 496 -7.90 3.44 7.26
CA PHE A 496 -9.09 2.85 6.67
C PHE A 496 -10.06 3.96 6.28
N LEU A 497 -10.76 3.75 5.18
CA LEU A 497 -11.94 4.54 4.85
C LEU A 497 -13.04 4.24 5.88
N ARG A 498 -13.91 5.21 6.14
CA ARG A 498 -15.15 4.96 6.88
C ARG A 498 -16.01 3.99 6.08
N GLN A 499 -16.74 3.11 6.78
CA GLN A 499 -17.64 2.20 6.10
C GLN A 499 -18.84 2.94 5.53
N ILE A 500 -19.08 2.82 4.23
CA ILE A 500 -20.26 3.38 3.56
C ILE A 500 -20.92 2.34 2.66
N SER A 501 -22.25 2.45 2.53
CA SER A 501 -23.00 1.65 1.57
C SER A 501 -22.93 2.31 0.19
N VAL A 502 -22.32 1.64 -0.78
CA VAL A 502 -22.25 2.07 -2.18
C VAL A 502 -23.28 1.29 -2.98
N ALA A 503 -24.18 2.00 -3.66
CA ALA A 503 -25.11 1.40 -4.60
C ALA A 503 -24.45 1.27 -5.98
N PHE A 504 -24.68 0.15 -6.66
CA PHE A 504 -24.26 -0.03 -8.05
C PHE A 504 -25.45 -0.36 -8.95
N VAL A 505 -25.35 0.11 -10.18
CA VAL A 505 -26.27 -0.21 -11.28
C VAL A 505 -25.43 -0.65 -12.46
N ILE A 506 -25.65 -1.86 -12.94
CA ILE A 506 -25.01 -2.39 -14.14
C ILE A 506 -26.08 -2.51 -15.24
N ASP A 507 -25.89 -1.79 -16.33
CA ASP A 507 -26.71 -1.86 -17.53
C ASP A 507 -26.02 -2.75 -18.58
N GLY A 508 -26.75 -3.66 -19.22
CA GLY A 508 -26.25 -4.41 -20.39
C GLY A 508 -26.14 -5.93 -20.20
N PHE A 509 -26.73 -6.48 -19.14
CA PHE A 509 -26.90 -7.92 -18.98
C PHE A 509 -28.03 -8.42 -19.89
N GLY A 510 -27.99 -9.69 -20.28
CA GLY A 510 -29.14 -10.38 -20.85
C GLY A 510 -30.24 -10.59 -19.80
N THR A 511 -31.50 -10.66 -20.24
CA THR A 511 -32.61 -11.03 -19.34
C THR A 511 -32.36 -12.42 -18.77
N GLY A 512 -32.28 -12.54 -17.44
CA GLY A 512 -31.96 -13.82 -16.80
C GLY A 512 -30.46 -14.14 -16.68
N GLU A 513 -29.57 -13.25 -17.11
CA GLU A 513 -28.12 -13.42 -16.94
C GLU A 513 -27.72 -13.11 -15.49
N THR A 514 -26.91 -13.98 -14.90
CA THR A 514 -26.48 -13.88 -13.49
C THR A 514 -25.10 -13.24 -13.40
N LEU A 515 -24.94 -12.28 -12.49
CA LEU A 515 -23.64 -11.72 -12.12
C LEU A 515 -22.80 -12.78 -11.39
N ASP A 516 -21.69 -13.19 -12.00
CA ASP A 516 -20.78 -14.21 -11.45
C ASP A 516 -19.85 -13.64 -10.36
N SER A 517 -19.26 -12.47 -10.62
CA SER A 517 -18.44 -11.77 -9.63
C SER A 517 -18.46 -10.25 -9.83
N LEU A 518 -18.38 -9.51 -8.73
CA LEU A 518 -18.20 -8.07 -8.67
C LEU A 518 -17.00 -7.78 -7.76
N ALA A 519 -15.96 -7.16 -8.30
CA ALA A 519 -14.79 -6.79 -7.52
C ALA A 519 -14.62 -5.26 -7.46
N PHE A 520 -14.31 -4.74 -6.28
CA PHE A 520 -13.95 -3.35 -6.04
C PHE A 520 -12.51 -3.29 -5.52
N ASP A 521 -11.63 -2.58 -6.24
CA ASP A 521 -10.19 -2.51 -5.93
C ASP A 521 -9.53 -3.89 -5.67
N GLY A 522 -9.93 -4.89 -6.47
CA GLY A 522 -9.43 -6.27 -6.38
C GLY A 522 -10.00 -7.10 -5.22
N LEU A 523 -10.87 -6.54 -4.39
CA LEU A 523 -11.64 -7.27 -3.38
C LEU A 523 -12.98 -7.69 -3.95
N ASP A 524 -13.37 -8.95 -3.70
CA ASP A 524 -14.70 -9.44 -4.04
C ASP A 524 -15.76 -8.77 -3.14
N VAL A 525 -16.70 -8.07 -3.76
CA VAL A 525 -17.82 -7.36 -3.13
C VAL A 525 -19.16 -7.86 -3.67
N THR A 526 -19.19 -9.06 -4.25
CA THR A 526 -20.41 -9.66 -4.81
C THR A 526 -21.47 -9.80 -3.72
N PRO A 527 -22.63 -9.12 -3.84
CA PRO A 527 -23.69 -9.23 -2.85
C PRO A 527 -24.23 -10.66 -2.74
N ALA A 528 -24.72 -11.02 -1.55
CA ALA A 528 -25.26 -12.35 -1.31
C ALA A 528 -26.54 -12.61 -2.13
N GLY A 529 -26.52 -13.65 -2.97
CA GLY A 529 -27.65 -14.11 -3.78
C GLY A 529 -27.41 -13.97 -5.28
N PRO A 530 -28.17 -14.70 -6.13
CA PRO A 530 -28.08 -14.55 -7.57
C PRO A 530 -28.63 -13.18 -7.97
N LEU A 531 -27.74 -12.27 -8.32
CA LEU A 531 -28.08 -11.00 -8.94
C LEU A 531 -28.32 -11.23 -10.42
N VAL A 532 -29.59 -11.20 -10.81
CA VAL A 532 -30.04 -11.54 -12.17
C VAL A 532 -30.48 -10.27 -12.88
N GLY A 533 -30.06 -10.11 -14.14
CA GLY A 533 -30.51 -9.03 -15.01
C GLY A 533 -32.03 -9.03 -15.15
N ASP A 534 -32.65 -7.88 -14.87
CA ASP A 534 -34.09 -7.69 -14.99
C ASP A 534 -34.56 -7.73 -16.46
N ALA A 535 -35.84 -7.40 -16.70
CA ALA A 535 -36.42 -7.36 -18.05
C ALA A 535 -35.71 -6.38 -19.01
N ASN A 536 -34.96 -5.41 -18.47
CA ASN A 536 -34.17 -4.43 -19.21
C ASN A 536 -32.66 -4.75 -19.20
N GLY A 537 -32.24 -5.87 -18.62
CA GLY A 537 -30.82 -6.21 -18.52
C GLY A 537 -30.08 -5.40 -17.46
N ARG A 538 -30.79 -4.92 -16.44
CA ARG A 538 -30.25 -4.11 -15.35
C ARG A 538 -30.07 -4.97 -14.10
N VAL A 539 -28.91 -4.83 -13.48
CA VAL A 539 -28.58 -5.44 -12.18
C VAL A 539 -28.31 -4.32 -11.18
N GLU A 540 -29.01 -4.35 -10.05
CA GLU A 540 -28.85 -3.38 -8.97
C GLU A 540 -28.49 -4.07 -7.67
N GLY A 541 -27.67 -3.40 -6.86
CA GLY A 541 -27.34 -3.88 -5.54
C GLY A 541 -26.59 -2.84 -4.73
N THR A 542 -26.27 -3.22 -3.50
CA THR A 542 -25.47 -2.40 -2.59
C THR A 542 -24.40 -3.28 -1.98
N PHE A 543 -23.19 -2.73 -1.85
CA PHE A 543 -22.11 -3.34 -1.06
C PHE A 543 -21.56 -2.31 -0.08
N LEU A 544 -20.95 -2.83 0.99
CA LEU A 544 -20.24 -2.01 1.97
C LEU A 544 -18.76 -2.00 1.58
N ILE A 545 -18.16 -0.80 1.56
CA ILE A 545 -16.71 -0.62 1.47
C ILE A 545 -16.12 -0.21 2.81
#